data_AF-A0A0P1IPT7-F1
#
_entry.id   AF-A0A0P1IPT7-F1
#
_cell.length_a   1.000
_cell.length_b   1.000
_cell.length_c   1.000
_cell.angle_alpha   90.00
_cell.angle_beta   90.00
_cell.angle_gamma   90.00
#
_symmetry.space_group_name_H-M   'P 1'
#
loop_
_entity.id
_entity.type
_entity.pdbx_description
1 polymer ?
#
loop_
_entity_poly.entity_id
_entity_poly.type
_entity_poly.pdbx_seq_one_letter_code
_entity_poly.pdbx_strand_id
1 'polypeptide(L)'
;MTFETPGPVEAGLRDAISPIEEIIEEARQGRMYILVDHEDRENEGDLVIPAEFADAAAVNFMATHGRGLICLPMTAERIDNLGLPMMAVHNSSRHETAFTVSIEAREGVSTGISAGDRALTIATAINEQNTMAAIATPGHVFPLRARWGGVLVRAGHTEAAVDISRLAGLHPSGVICEIMKDDGDMARLPDLVEFAKKHDLKIGTISDLIAYRTKHDNLIRETRRDTITAEVGGDWEMRIFTDEIHGVEHMALIKGDIASPEPVLVRTHALNELTDVLGLGPKPRDEFSDAMRIIAEEGRGAVLLFREPHPKFDFGDDEERPRIIKDTGLGSQILSSMGLSELILLTDSPQTQYLGIDAYGLSIVGTRPITKE
;
A
#
# COMPACT_ATOMS: atom_id res chain seq x y z
N MET A 1 -10.52 4.17 -5.98
CA MET A 1 -10.69 2.97 -6.82
C MET A 1 -9.75 1.93 -6.24
N THR A 2 -10.25 0.76 -5.88
CA THR A 2 -9.41 -0.31 -5.33
C THR A 2 -8.73 -1.02 -6.51
N PHE A 3 -7.45 -0.69 -6.75
CA PHE A 3 -6.64 -1.33 -7.79
C PHE A 3 -6.28 -2.79 -7.46
N GLU A 4 -6.88 -3.36 -6.41
CA GLU A 4 -6.73 -4.76 -6.00
C GLU A 4 -7.46 -5.74 -6.93
N THR A 5 -8.51 -5.28 -7.64
CA THR A 5 -9.26 -6.15 -8.54
C THR A 5 -8.67 -6.06 -9.95
N PRO A 6 -8.30 -7.20 -10.58
CA PRO A 6 -7.81 -7.21 -11.95
C PRO A 6 -8.79 -6.62 -12.96
N GLY A 7 -8.25 -5.97 -13.98
CA GLY A 7 -9.02 -5.53 -15.16
C GLY A 7 -9.45 -6.70 -16.07
N PRO A 8 -10.35 -6.47 -17.04
CA PRO A 8 -10.83 -7.51 -17.94
C PRO A 8 -9.74 -8.10 -18.86
N VAL A 9 -8.76 -7.32 -19.30
CA VAL A 9 -7.61 -7.80 -20.09
C VAL A 9 -6.66 -8.59 -19.21
N GLU A 10 -6.38 -8.10 -18.00
CA GLU A 10 -5.59 -8.82 -16.99
C GLU A 10 -6.20 -10.19 -16.68
N ALA A 11 -7.52 -10.24 -16.45
CA ALA A 11 -8.25 -11.47 -16.21
C ALA A 11 -8.22 -12.42 -17.42
N GLY A 12 -8.30 -11.88 -18.64
CA GLY A 12 -8.27 -12.68 -19.88
C GLY A 12 -6.90 -13.26 -20.22
N LEU A 13 -5.81 -12.67 -19.71
CA LEU A 13 -4.43 -13.09 -19.96
C LEU A 13 -3.73 -13.62 -18.69
N ARG A 14 -4.50 -14.07 -17.70
CA ARG A 14 -3.97 -14.50 -16.40
C ARG A 14 -2.89 -15.57 -16.49
N ASP A 15 -3.00 -16.50 -17.45
CA ASP A 15 -2.02 -17.57 -17.67
C ASP A 15 -0.62 -17.05 -18.07
N ALA A 16 -0.52 -15.83 -18.57
CA ALA A 16 0.75 -15.19 -18.94
C ALA A 16 1.32 -14.30 -17.82
N ILE A 17 0.57 -14.10 -16.73
CA ILE A 17 0.98 -13.32 -15.55
C ILE A 17 1.52 -14.31 -14.51
N SER A 18 2.75 -14.07 -14.07
CA SER A 18 3.38 -14.87 -13.03
C SER A 18 2.83 -14.49 -11.65
N PRO A 19 2.72 -15.44 -10.71
CA PRO A 19 2.46 -15.12 -9.31
C PRO A 19 3.46 -14.09 -8.80
N ILE A 20 3.01 -13.16 -7.96
CA ILE A 20 3.85 -12.08 -7.46
C ILE A 20 5.06 -12.59 -6.66
N GLU A 21 4.93 -13.72 -5.97
CA GLU A 21 6.02 -14.38 -5.28
C GLU A 21 7.18 -14.75 -6.23
N GLU A 22 6.85 -15.14 -7.47
CA GLU A 22 7.87 -15.42 -8.49
C GLU A 22 8.56 -14.15 -8.95
N ILE A 23 7.85 -13.03 -9.05
CA ILE A 23 8.44 -11.73 -9.40
C ILE A 23 9.38 -11.23 -8.30
N ILE A 24 8.97 -11.39 -7.04
CA ILE A 24 9.83 -11.10 -5.88
C ILE A 24 11.09 -11.98 -5.91
N GLU A 25 10.97 -13.24 -6.35
CA GLU A 25 12.13 -14.12 -6.54
C GLU A 25 13.01 -13.72 -7.73
N GLU A 26 12.45 -13.31 -8.87
CA GLU A 26 13.22 -12.73 -9.98
C GLU A 26 14.08 -11.54 -9.50
N ALA A 27 13.45 -10.63 -8.75
CA ALA A 27 14.12 -9.49 -8.14
C ALA A 27 15.25 -9.95 -7.20
N ARG A 28 14.98 -10.88 -6.29
CA ARG A 28 15.97 -11.43 -5.33
C ARG A 28 17.20 -12.01 -6.04
N GLN A 29 17.00 -12.59 -7.21
CA GLN A 29 18.07 -13.16 -8.04
C GLN A 29 18.74 -12.14 -8.97
N GLY A 30 18.38 -10.85 -8.87
CA GLY A 30 18.91 -9.77 -9.69
C GLY A 30 18.50 -9.82 -11.15
N ARG A 31 17.41 -10.52 -11.47
CA ARG A 31 16.89 -10.61 -12.84
C ARG A 31 15.89 -9.49 -13.10
N MET A 32 15.84 -9.04 -14.36
CA MET A 32 14.87 -8.06 -14.83
C MET A 32 13.51 -8.73 -15.01
N TYR A 33 12.44 -8.00 -14.75
CA TYR A 33 11.06 -8.45 -14.92
C TYR A 33 10.19 -7.30 -15.46
N ILE A 34 8.96 -7.60 -15.83
CA ILE A 34 7.99 -6.61 -16.29
C ILE A 34 6.93 -6.43 -15.21
N LEU A 35 6.60 -5.19 -14.90
CA LEU A 35 5.39 -4.85 -14.15
C LEU A 35 4.41 -4.13 -15.04
N VAL A 36 3.14 -4.48 -14.89
CA VAL A 36 2.03 -3.81 -15.57
C VAL A 36 1.15 -3.16 -14.51
N ASP A 37 0.75 -1.93 -14.75
CA ASP A 37 -0.22 -1.24 -13.90
C ASP A 37 -1.66 -1.58 -14.28
N HIS A 38 -2.61 -1.14 -13.47
CA HIS A 38 -4.02 -1.42 -13.70
C HIS A 38 -4.52 -0.71 -14.97
N GLU A 39 -5.44 -1.35 -15.72
CA GLU A 39 -5.96 -0.85 -17.01
C GLU A 39 -6.56 0.56 -16.94
N ASP A 40 -7.15 0.93 -15.81
CA ASP A 40 -7.73 2.26 -15.56
C ASP A 40 -6.70 3.35 -15.22
N ARG A 41 -5.40 3.00 -15.10
CA ARG A 41 -4.30 3.93 -14.78
C ARG A 41 -3.58 4.35 -16.06
N GLU A 42 -2.38 3.84 -16.34
CA GLU A 42 -1.63 4.10 -17.57
C GLU A 42 -1.84 2.97 -18.59
N ASN A 43 -2.16 1.75 -18.13
CA ASN A 43 -2.28 0.52 -18.92
C ASN A 43 -0.96 0.17 -19.64
N GLU A 44 0.17 0.42 -18.99
CA GLU A 44 1.53 0.32 -19.56
C GLU A 44 2.36 -0.69 -18.79
N GLY A 45 3.45 -1.14 -19.42
CA GLY A 45 4.41 -2.04 -18.79
C GLY A 45 5.81 -1.44 -18.73
N ASP A 46 6.43 -1.59 -17.57
CA ASP A 46 7.80 -1.16 -17.32
C ASP A 46 8.70 -2.38 -17.17
N LEU A 47 9.88 -2.33 -17.81
CA LEU A 47 11.02 -3.14 -17.39
C LEU A 47 11.44 -2.67 -16.00
N VAL A 48 11.65 -3.60 -15.08
CA VAL A 48 12.08 -3.31 -13.71
C VAL A 48 13.24 -4.22 -13.34
N ILE A 49 14.25 -3.65 -12.69
CA ILE A 49 15.34 -4.39 -12.04
C ILE A 49 15.68 -3.71 -10.71
N PRO A 50 16.01 -4.45 -9.62
CA PRO A 50 16.51 -3.82 -8.41
C PRO A 50 17.80 -3.05 -8.71
N ALA A 51 17.91 -1.83 -8.19
CA ALA A 51 18.91 -0.88 -8.65
C ALA A 51 20.36 -1.34 -8.38
N GLU A 52 20.59 -2.18 -7.37
CA GLU A 52 21.91 -2.76 -7.08
C GLU A 52 22.41 -3.73 -8.15
N PHE A 53 21.51 -4.25 -9.00
CA PHE A 53 21.83 -5.12 -10.14
C PHE A 53 21.77 -4.39 -11.49
N ALA A 54 21.51 -3.08 -11.49
CA ALA A 54 21.40 -2.28 -12.72
C ALA A 54 22.77 -1.95 -13.33
N ASP A 55 23.42 -2.95 -13.91
CA ASP A 55 24.69 -2.80 -14.59
C ASP A 55 24.57 -2.17 -16.00
N ALA A 56 25.70 -1.99 -16.67
CA ALA A 56 25.73 -1.40 -18.01
C ALA A 56 24.97 -2.25 -19.06
N ALA A 57 24.91 -3.57 -18.89
CA ALA A 57 24.20 -4.44 -19.82
C ALA A 57 22.68 -4.29 -19.62
N ALA A 58 22.20 -4.24 -18.38
CA ALA A 58 20.80 -3.98 -18.04
C ALA A 58 20.34 -2.60 -18.56
N VAL A 59 21.12 -1.54 -18.32
CA VAL A 59 20.81 -0.19 -18.81
C VAL A 59 20.81 -0.15 -20.35
N ASN A 60 21.75 -0.84 -21.00
CA ASN A 60 21.77 -0.94 -22.46
C ASN A 60 20.56 -1.71 -23.00
N PHE A 61 20.16 -2.79 -22.32
CA PHE A 61 18.97 -3.56 -22.65
C PHE A 61 17.72 -2.69 -22.58
N MET A 62 17.52 -1.96 -21.48
CA MET A 62 16.41 -1.01 -21.31
C MET A 62 16.41 0.05 -22.42
N ALA A 63 17.56 0.67 -22.71
CA ALA A 63 17.65 1.69 -23.76
C ALA A 63 17.37 1.15 -25.18
N THR A 64 17.69 -0.12 -25.44
CA THR A 64 17.53 -0.75 -26.76
C THR A 64 16.12 -1.32 -26.97
N HIS A 65 15.58 -1.98 -25.94
CA HIS A 65 14.37 -2.79 -26.02
C HIS A 65 13.18 -2.19 -25.28
N GLY A 66 13.39 -1.49 -24.17
CA GLY A 66 12.33 -0.69 -23.53
C GLY A 66 12.11 0.62 -24.28
N ARG A 67 13.21 1.34 -24.57
CA ARG A 67 13.27 2.62 -25.28
C ARG A 67 12.62 3.80 -24.54
N GLY A 68 11.89 3.54 -23.46
CA GLY A 68 11.32 4.54 -22.57
C GLY A 68 12.36 5.30 -21.75
N LEU A 69 11.88 6.08 -20.79
CA LEU A 69 12.74 6.88 -19.95
C LEU A 69 13.29 6.04 -18.80
N ILE A 70 14.61 5.84 -18.78
CA ILE A 70 15.25 5.11 -17.67
C ILE A 70 15.24 5.98 -16.42
N CYS A 71 14.44 5.56 -15.45
CA CYS A 71 14.24 6.25 -14.18
C CYS A 71 14.77 5.42 -13.01
N LEU A 72 15.10 6.10 -11.91
CA LEU A 72 15.61 5.51 -10.67
C LEU A 72 14.63 5.76 -9.51
N PRO A 73 13.59 4.92 -9.34
CA PRO A 73 12.80 4.90 -8.12
C PRO A 73 13.62 4.65 -6.85
N MET A 74 13.49 5.52 -5.87
CA MET A 74 14.10 5.39 -4.55
C MET A 74 13.11 5.80 -3.45
N THR A 75 13.37 5.36 -2.23
CA THR A 75 12.63 5.82 -1.04
C THR A 75 12.75 7.34 -0.88
N ALA A 76 11.71 7.93 -0.28
CA ALA A 76 11.73 9.33 0.14
C ALA A 76 12.95 9.67 1.01
N GLU A 77 13.31 8.78 1.94
CA GLU A 77 14.49 8.93 2.80
C GLU A 77 15.80 9.02 2.01
N ARG A 78 15.98 8.16 0.99
CA ARG A 78 17.21 8.20 0.18
C ARG A 78 17.30 9.48 -0.65
N ILE A 79 16.19 9.92 -1.22
CA ILE A 79 16.08 11.19 -1.94
C ILE A 79 16.42 12.37 -1.02
N ASP A 80 15.90 12.37 0.20
CA ASP A 80 16.13 13.42 1.20
C ASP A 80 17.59 13.43 1.68
N ASN A 81 18.21 12.25 1.91
CA ASN A 81 19.63 12.12 2.25
C ASN A 81 20.57 12.61 1.16
N LEU A 82 20.22 12.42 -0.11
CA LEU A 82 20.92 12.99 -1.25
C LEU A 82 20.61 14.48 -1.46
N GLY A 83 19.62 15.04 -0.75
CA GLY A 83 19.21 16.44 -0.87
C GLY A 83 18.67 16.80 -2.25
N LEU A 84 18.04 15.85 -2.96
CA LEU A 84 17.55 16.08 -4.33
C LEU A 84 16.20 16.80 -4.31
N PRO A 85 16.11 18.05 -4.82
CA PRO A 85 14.82 18.74 -4.91
C PRO A 85 13.94 18.14 -6.01
N MET A 86 12.62 18.27 -5.83
CA MET A 86 11.64 17.97 -6.87
C MET A 86 11.87 18.86 -8.10
N MET A 87 11.73 18.30 -9.30
CA MET A 87 11.96 19.05 -10.55
C MET A 87 10.89 20.13 -10.77
N ALA A 88 9.63 19.82 -10.46
CA ALA A 88 8.52 20.74 -10.59
C ALA A 88 8.00 21.13 -9.19
N VAL A 89 7.87 22.45 -8.95
CA VAL A 89 7.26 22.98 -7.71
C VAL A 89 5.78 22.64 -7.62
N HIS A 90 5.10 22.62 -8.77
CA HIS A 90 3.71 22.19 -8.91
C HIS A 90 3.63 21.08 -9.95
N ASN A 91 3.40 19.85 -9.50
CA ASN A 91 3.22 18.71 -10.37
C ASN A 91 1.78 18.68 -10.89
N SER A 92 1.59 19.01 -12.16
CA SER A 92 0.29 18.96 -12.85
C SER A 92 0.12 17.70 -13.71
N SER A 93 1.03 16.72 -13.61
CA SER A 93 0.91 15.47 -14.35
C SER A 93 -0.29 14.66 -13.86
N ARG A 94 -0.98 13.99 -14.78
CA ARG A 94 -2.20 13.21 -14.51
C ARG A 94 -2.03 12.18 -13.39
N HIS A 95 -0.84 11.59 -13.29
CA HIS A 95 -0.52 10.52 -12.34
C HIS A 95 0.45 10.97 -11.23
N GLU A 96 0.73 12.28 -11.15
CA GLU A 96 1.59 12.91 -10.14
C GLU A 96 2.96 12.24 -9.97
N THR A 97 3.57 11.79 -11.08
CA THR A 97 4.87 11.11 -11.05
C THR A 97 5.95 12.05 -10.49
N ALA A 98 6.57 11.62 -9.40
CA ALA A 98 7.37 12.46 -8.52
C ALA A 98 8.84 12.54 -8.97
N PHE A 99 9.09 13.20 -10.10
CA PHE A 99 10.45 13.46 -10.60
C PHE A 99 11.23 14.42 -9.71
N THR A 100 12.44 14.03 -9.34
CA THR A 100 13.46 14.97 -8.85
C THR A 100 14.23 15.56 -10.02
N VAL A 101 15.11 16.53 -9.74
CA VAL A 101 16.13 16.95 -10.70
C VAL A 101 16.93 15.74 -11.21
N SER A 102 17.34 15.78 -12.48
CA SER A 102 18.16 14.72 -13.05
C SER A 102 19.58 14.76 -12.49
N ILE A 103 20.21 13.59 -12.43
CA ILE A 103 21.48 13.39 -11.74
C ILE A 103 22.51 12.67 -12.61
N GLU A 104 23.77 12.87 -12.24
CA GLU A 104 24.96 12.23 -12.78
C GLU A 104 25.91 11.88 -11.62
N ALA A 105 26.68 10.80 -11.71
CA ALA A 105 27.82 10.63 -10.80
C ALA A 105 28.81 11.77 -11.05
N ARG A 106 29.37 12.34 -9.97
CA ARG A 106 30.31 13.45 -10.10
C ARG A 106 31.65 13.05 -10.70
N GLU A 107 32.07 11.81 -10.48
CA GLU A 107 33.35 11.25 -10.93
C GLU A 107 33.14 9.90 -11.62
N GLY A 108 34.08 9.53 -12.49
CA GLY A 108 34.07 8.23 -13.18
C GLY A 108 33.14 8.14 -14.40
N VAL A 109 32.46 9.22 -14.76
CA VAL A 109 31.63 9.34 -15.96
C VAL A 109 32.29 10.25 -17.00
N SER A 110 31.84 10.12 -18.25
CA SER A 110 32.32 10.91 -19.38
C SER A 110 31.30 12.00 -19.74
N THR A 111 30.35 11.70 -20.62
CA THR A 111 29.22 12.55 -20.97
C THR A 111 27.96 12.18 -20.19
N GLY A 112 27.97 11.09 -19.43
CA GLY A 112 26.85 10.70 -18.59
C GLY A 112 25.81 9.79 -19.23
N ILE A 113 25.61 9.91 -20.55
CA ILE A 113 24.53 9.21 -21.27
C ILE A 113 24.83 7.74 -21.61
N SER A 114 26.10 7.33 -21.56
CA SER A 114 26.49 5.96 -21.90
C SER A 114 25.80 4.96 -20.95
N ALA A 115 25.62 3.71 -21.37
CA ALA A 115 25.04 2.70 -20.48
C ALA A 115 25.91 2.48 -19.23
N GLY A 116 27.25 2.54 -19.38
CA GLY A 116 28.19 2.46 -18.26
C GLY A 116 28.12 3.68 -17.33
N ASP A 117 28.00 4.88 -17.90
CA ASP A 117 27.94 6.12 -17.13
C ASP A 117 26.64 6.21 -16.31
N ARG A 118 25.51 5.80 -16.91
CA ARG A 118 24.21 5.72 -16.23
C ARG A 118 24.21 4.64 -15.15
N ALA A 119 24.76 3.45 -15.42
CA ALA A 119 24.91 2.39 -14.41
C ALA A 119 25.76 2.84 -13.22
N LEU A 120 26.89 3.53 -13.47
CA LEU A 120 27.71 4.11 -12.41
C LEU A 120 26.96 5.18 -11.63
N THR A 121 26.16 6.02 -12.31
CA THR A 121 25.32 7.03 -11.66
C THR A 121 24.28 6.40 -10.74
N ILE A 122 23.61 5.32 -11.21
CA ILE A 122 22.66 4.55 -10.40
C ILE A 122 23.35 3.97 -9.17
N ALA A 123 24.46 3.25 -9.34
CA ALA A 123 25.24 2.68 -8.23
C ALA A 123 25.70 3.75 -7.22
N THR A 124 26.13 4.91 -7.73
CA THR A 124 26.55 6.06 -6.90
C THR A 124 25.38 6.61 -6.08
N ALA A 125 24.20 6.73 -6.70
CA ALA A 125 23.01 7.28 -6.09
C ALA A 125 22.43 6.35 -5.01
N ILE A 126 22.44 5.03 -5.20
CA ILE A 126 21.87 4.10 -4.21
C ILE A 126 22.82 3.79 -3.04
N ASN A 127 24.12 4.04 -3.19
CA ASN A 127 25.09 3.81 -2.11
C ASN A 127 24.84 4.73 -0.91
N GLU A 128 24.40 4.16 0.21
CA GLU A 128 24.00 4.87 1.42
C GLU A 128 25.10 5.76 2.03
N GLN A 129 26.38 5.45 1.77
CA GLN A 129 27.51 6.26 2.25
C GLN A 129 27.69 7.55 1.44
N ASN A 130 27.15 7.60 0.22
CA ASN A 130 27.23 8.77 -0.62
C ASN A 130 26.19 9.81 -0.22
N THR A 131 26.62 11.07 -0.29
CA THR A 131 25.79 12.26 -0.11
C THR A 131 25.71 13.03 -1.43
N MET A 132 25.03 14.18 -1.44
CA MET A 132 25.01 15.11 -2.58
C MET A 132 26.42 15.44 -3.13
N ALA A 133 27.48 15.32 -2.33
CA ALA A 133 28.85 15.56 -2.79
C ALA A 133 29.31 14.59 -3.90
N ALA A 134 28.74 13.38 -3.96
CA ALA A 134 29.05 12.38 -4.98
C ALA A 134 28.20 12.54 -6.26
N ILE A 135 27.20 13.43 -6.24
CA ILE A 135 26.23 13.62 -7.31
C ILE A 135 26.38 15.01 -7.94
N ALA A 136 26.12 15.10 -9.24
CA ALA A 136 25.99 16.34 -9.98
C ALA A 136 24.59 16.47 -10.58
N THR A 137 24.13 17.70 -10.76
CA THR A 137 22.86 18.05 -11.40
C THR A 137 23.11 19.24 -12.35
N PRO A 138 22.54 19.24 -13.58
CA PRO A 138 21.72 18.18 -14.19
C PRO A 138 22.54 16.95 -14.62
N GLY A 139 21.86 15.88 -15.02
CA GLY A 139 22.45 14.67 -15.58
C GLY A 139 21.46 13.81 -16.39
N HIS A 140 21.80 12.54 -16.60
CA HIS A 140 21.07 11.63 -17.50
C HIS A 140 20.37 10.44 -16.82
N VAL A 141 20.38 10.39 -15.49
CA VAL A 141 19.53 9.50 -14.70
C VAL A 141 18.44 10.33 -14.04
N PHE A 142 17.20 9.84 -14.03
CA PHE A 142 16.03 10.57 -13.54
C PHE A 142 15.48 9.91 -12.27
N PRO A 143 15.83 10.39 -11.07
CA PRO A 143 15.32 9.81 -9.85
C PRO A 143 13.84 10.12 -9.64
N LEU A 144 13.15 9.13 -9.09
CA LEU A 144 11.73 9.20 -8.74
C LEU A 144 11.57 8.99 -7.24
N ARG A 145 10.85 9.88 -6.58
CA ARG A 145 10.56 9.78 -5.14
C ARG A 145 9.33 8.90 -4.93
N ALA A 146 9.53 7.68 -4.44
CA ALA A 146 8.41 6.83 -4.03
C ALA A 146 7.69 7.41 -2.81
N ARG A 147 6.36 7.30 -2.78
CA ARG A 147 5.57 7.66 -1.60
C ARG A 147 5.87 6.71 -0.44
N TRP A 148 5.87 7.27 0.77
CA TRP A 148 5.85 6.46 1.97
C TRP A 148 4.58 5.61 2.00
N GLY A 149 4.68 4.33 2.37
CA GLY A 149 3.61 3.34 2.22
C GLY A 149 3.57 2.61 0.86
N GLY A 150 4.31 3.07 -0.15
CA GLY A 150 4.47 2.37 -1.44
C GLY A 150 3.16 2.18 -2.22
N VAL A 151 2.97 1.02 -2.84
CA VAL A 151 1.82 0.75 -3.73
C VAL A 151 0.47 0.82 -3.02
N LEU A 152 0.46 0.69 -1.69
CA LEU A 152 -0.74 0.85 -0.86
C LEU A 152 -1.22 2.31 -0.80
N VAL A 153 -0.33 3.28 -1.04
CA VAL A 153 -0.66 4.72 -1.13
C VAL A 153 -0.84 5.17 -2.57
N ARG A 154 0.04 4.70 -3.46
CA ARG A 154 0.04 5.05 -4.88
C ARG A 154 0.41 3.83 -5.72
N ALA A 155 -0.56 3.31 -6.46
CA ALA A 155 -0.40 2.15 -7.33
C ALA A 155 0.36 2.48 -8.63
N GLY A 156 1.61 2.93 -8.55
CA GLY A 156 2.46 3.26 -9.70
C GLY A 156 3.75 2.44 -9.76
N HIS A 157 4.37 2.38 -10.95
CA HIS A 157 5.63 1.67 -11.18
C HIS A 157 6.77 2.14 -10.26
N THR A 158 6.79 3.42 -9.91
CA THR A 158 7.74 4.00 -8.95
C THR A 158 7.68 3.28 -7.60
N GLU A 159 6.50 3.22 -7.00
CA GLU A 159 6.29 2.55 -5.72
C GLU A 159 6.52 1.04 -5.84
N ALA A 160 6.03 0.42 -6.91
CA ALA A 160 6.13 -1.02 -7.11
C ALA A 160 7.58 -1.51 -7.22
N ALA A 161 8.44 -0.77 -7.92
CA ALA A 161 9.87 -1.10 -8.05
C ALA A 161 10.61 -1.06 -6.70
N VAL A 162 10.30 -0.06 -5.87
CA VAL A 162 10.86 0.08 -4.51
C VAL A 162 10.34 -1.04 -3.59
N ASP A 163 9.03 -1.32 -3.64
CA ASP A 163 8.39 -2.33 -2.80
C ASP A 163 8.87 -3.75 -3.11
N ILE A 164 8.98 -4.12 -4.38
CA ILE A 164 9.47 -5.46 -4.75
C ILE A 164 10.93 -5.63 -4.33
N SER A 165 11.77 -4.60 -4.52
CA SER A 165 13.17 -4.66 -4.07
C SER A 165 13.27 -4.85 -2.55
N ARG A 166 12.44 -4.12 -1.77
CA ARG A 166 12.30 -4.32 -0.32
C ARG A 166 11.87 -5.75 0.03
N LEU A 167 10.81 -6.26 -0.61
CA LEU A 167 10.28 -7.61 -0.37
C LEU A 167 11.27 -8.72 -0.77
N ALA A 168 12.13 -8.45 -1.75
CA ALA A 168 13.21 -9.32 -2.16
C ALA A 168 14.36 -9.38 -1.13
N GLY A 169 14.41 -8.46 -0.17
CA GLY A 169 15.50 -8.33 0.82
C GLY A 169 16.68 -7.52 0.30
N LEU A 170 16.46 -6.66 -0.70
CA LEU A 170 17.45 -5.85 -1.39
C LEU A 170 17.33 -4.38 -0.98
N HIS A 171 18.26 -3.54 -1.46
CA HIS A 171 18.14 -2.09 -1.29
C HIS A 171 16.79 -1.60 -1.87
N PRO A 172 16.01 -0.78 -1.14
CA PRO A 172 14.66 -0.36 -1.54
C PRO A 172 14.72 0.72 -2.65
N SER A 173 15.20 0.31 -3.81
CA SER A 173 15.40 1.12 -5.01
C SER A 173 15.37 0.23 -6.23
N GLY A 174 14.77 0.71 -7.31
CA GLY A 174 14.71 0.01 -8.59
C GLY A 174 15.15 0.91 -9.74
N VAL A 175 15.33 0.32 -10.91
CA VAL A 175 15.45 1.04 -12.17
C VAL A 175 14.29 0.59 -13.04
N ILE A 176 13.56 1.57 -13.58
CA ILE A 176 12.40 1.32 -14.44
C ILE A 176 12.59 1.94 -15.81
N CYS A 177 11.96 1.34 -16.83
CA CYS A 177 11.94 1.86 -18.19
C CYS A 177 10.66 1.37 -18.89
N GLU A 178 9.83 2.29 -19.34
CA GLU A 178 8.60 1.95 -20.05
C GLU A 178 8.93 1.23 -21.38
N ILE A 179 8.07 0.30 -21.78
CA ILE A 179 8.25 -0.50 -23.00
C ILE A 179 7.45 0.09 -24.15
N MET A 180 8.16 0.56 -25.19
CA MET A 180 7.57 1.02 -26.46
C MET A 180 7.65 -0.06 -27.55
N LYS A 181 6.62 -0.12 -28.37
CA LYS A 181 6.59 -0.89 -29.62
C LYS A 181 7.56 -0.28 -30.66
N ASP A 182 7.74 -1.01 -31.77
CA ASP A 182 8.57 -0.56 -32.89
C ASP A 182 8.04 0.66 -33.64
N ASP A 183 6.74 0.92 -33.56
CA ASP A 183 6.10 2.10 -34.13
C ASP A 183 6.18 3.34 -33.20
N GLY A 184 6.71 3.17 -31.98
CA GLY A 184 6.84 4.24 -30.99
C GLY A 184 5.63 4.41 -30.06
N ASP A 185 4.56 3.64 -30.25
CA ASP A 185 3.45 3.60 -29.30
C ASP A 185 3.81 2.73 -28.07
N MET A 186 3.16 2.99 -26.94
CA MET A 186 3.32 2.20 -25.73
C MET A 186 2.81 0.76 -25.90
N ALA A 187 3.59 -0.22 -25.42
CA ALA A 187 3.21 -1.63 -25.42
C ALA A 187 2.14 -1.89 -24.35
N ARG A 188 1.07 -2.60 -24.72
CA ARG A 188 0.00 -3.02 -23.79
C ARG A 188 0.18 -4.49 -23.41
N LEU A 189 -0.57 -4.98 -22.42
CA LEU A 189 -0.41 -6.36 -21.90
C LEU A 189 -0.27 -7.45 -23.00
N PRO A 190 -1.08 -7.47 -24.08
CA PRO A 190 -0.89 -8.45 -25.15
C PRO A 190 0.49 -8.36 -25.85
N ASP A 191 0.99 -7.14 -26.10
CA ASP A 191 2.31 -6.91 -26.69
C ASP A 191 3.42 -7.31 -25.71
N LEU A 192 3.21 -7.02 -24.42
CA LEU A 192 4.14 -7.35 -23.35
C LEU A 192 4.31 -8.86 -23.17
N VAL A 193 3.27 -9.66 -23.38
CA VAL A 193 3.35 -11.13 -23.36
C VAL A 193 4.30 -11.64 -24.45
N GLU A 194 4.24 -11.08 -25.66
CA GLU A 194 5.14 -11.48 -26.74
C GLU A 194 6.57 -10.96 -26.51
N PHE A 195 6.71 -9.74 -25.98
CA PHE A 195 8.00 -9.19 -25.58
C PHE A 195 8.68 -10.03 -24.47
N ALA A 196 7.91 -10.41 -23.45
CA ALA A 196 8.37 -11.22 -22.33
C ALA A 196 8.88 -12.59 -22.80
N LYS A 197 8.12 -13.28 -23.65
CA LYS A 197 8.56 -14.56 -24.24
C LYS A 197 9.85 -14.43 -25.06
N LYS A 198 9.96 -13.36 -25.85
CA LYS A 198 11.14 -13.11 -26.70
C LYS A 198 12.40 -12.90 -25.88
N HIS A 199 12.28 -12.28 -24.71
CA HIS A 199 13.40 -11.87 -23.87
C HIS A 199 13.55 -12.72 -22.59
N ASP A 200 12.74 -13.76 -22.43
CA ASP A 200 12.71 -14.65 -21.26
C ASP A 200 12.51 -13.89 -19.94
N LEU A 201 11.51 -13.01 -19.92
CA LEU A 201 11.15 -12.19 -18.76
C LEU A 201 9.81 -12.65 -18.18
N LYS A 202 9.65 -12.51 -16.86
CA LYS A 202 8.35 -12.70 -16.21
C LYS A 202 7.55 -11.40 -16.18
N ILE A 203 6.22 -11.52 -16.14
CA ILE A 203 5.27 -10.41 -16.03
C ILE A 203 4.54 -10.53 -14.69
N GLY A 204 4.55 -9.45 -13.90
CA GLY A 204 3.71 -9.28 -12.72
C GLY A 204 2.78 -8.08 -12.86
N THR A 205 1.79 -7.98 -11.97
CA THR A 205 0.88 -6.83 -11.93
C THR A 205 0.98 -6.09 -10.60
N ILE A 206 0.79 -4.77 -10.64
CA ILE A 206 0.74 -3.94 -9.43
C ILE A 206 -0.46 -4.35 -8.56
N SER A 207 -1.57 -4.78 -9.17
CA SER A 207 -2.74 -5.28 -8.48
C SER A 207 -2.42 -6.50 -7.59
N ASP A 208 -1.69 -7.48 -8.12
CA ASP A 208 -1.22 -8.63 -7.34
C ASP A 208 -0.24 -8.22 -6.23
N LEU A 209 0.61 -7.23 -6.48
CA LEU A 209 1.52 -6.70 -5.46
C LEU A 209 0.77 -6.02 -4.31
N ILE A 210 -0.26 -5.24 -4.61
CA ILE A 210 -1.13 -4.61 -3.59
C ILE A 210 -1.78 -5.72 -2.76
N ALA A 211 -2.42 -6.70 -3.40
CA ALA A 211 -3.07 -7.81 -2.71
C ALA A 211 -2.10 -8.60 -1.82
N TYR A 212 -0.88 -8.86 -2.32
CA TYR A 212 0.17 -9.52 -1.56
C TYR A 212 0.60 -8.72 -0.33
N ARG A 213 0.84 -7.41 -0.50
CA ARG A 213 1.24 -6.54 0.61
C ARG A 213 0.12 -6.38 1.65
N THR A 214 -1.14 -6.21 1.23
CA THR A 214 -2.29 -6.12 2.15
C THR A 214 -2.40 -7.36 3.06
N LYS A 215 -2.04 -8.53 2.54
CA LYS A 215 -2.06 -9.79 3.29
C LYS A 215 -0.82 -10.03 4.16
N HIS A 216 0.37 -9.63 3.72
CA HIS A 216 1.63 -10.02 4.34
C HIS A 216 2.35 -8.92 5.12
N ASP A 217 2.10 -7.64 4.81
CA ASP A 217 2.68 -6.54 5.58
C ASP A 217 1.88 -6.35 6.88
N ASN A 218 2.59 -6.11 7.99
CA ASN A 218 1.99 -5.58 9.20
C ASN A 218 1.84 -4.06 9.04
N LEU A 219 0.61 -3.61 8.77
CA LEU A 219 0.28 -2.24 8.44
C LEU A 219 -0.04 -1.40 9.68
N ILE A 220 -0.01 -2.02 10.85
CA ILE A 220 -0.34 -1.38 12.12
C ILE A 220 0.80 -1.50 13.11
N ARG A 221 0.96 -0.45 13.91
CA ARG A 221 1.85 -0.43 15.07
C ARG A 221 1.08 0.01 16.30
N GLU A 222 1.11 -0.80 17.37
CA GLU A 222 0.61 -0.35 18.67
C GLU A 222 1.55 0.75 19.20
N THR A 223 1.05 1.97 19.30
CA THR A 223 1.84 3.16 19.70
C THR A 223 1.60 3.58 21.14
N ARG A 224 0.50 3.13 21.75
CA ARG A 224 0.13 3.47 23.12
C ARG A 224 -0.77 2.42 23.75
N ARG A 225 -0.57 2.19 25.05
CA ARG A 225 -1.41 1.34 25.90
C ARG A 225 -1.55 1.98 27.27
N ASP A 226 -2.78 2.22 27.71
CA ASP A 226 -3.10 2.82 29.01
C ASP A 226 -4.38 2.24 29.60
N THR A 227 -4.60 2.45 30.90
CA THR A 227 -5.91 2.34 31.52
C THR A 227 -6.55 3.72 31.61
N ILE A 228 -7.78 3.86 31.12
CA ILE A 228 -8.56 5.10 31.18
C ILE A 228 -9.87 4.87 31.93
N THR A 229 -10.44 5.93 32.50
CA THR A 229 -11.81 5.92 33.04
C THR A 229 -12.70 6.76 32.12
N ALA A 230 -13.68 6.13 31.49
CA ALA A 230 -14.68 6.78 30.66
C ALA A 230 -15.99 6.95 31.42
N GLU A 231 -16.81 7.94 31.02
CA GLU A 231 -18.15 8.14 31.58
C GLU A 231 -19.02 6.89 31.39
N VAL A 232 -18.96 6.31 30.20
CA VAL A 232 -19.66 5.06 29.88
C VAL A 232 -18.78 3.88 30.23
N GLY A 233 -19.28 3.02 31.12
CA GLY A 233 -18.64 1.75 31.45
C GLY A 233 -17.45 1.82 32.39
N GLY A 234 -17.03 3.00 32.87
CA GLY A 234 -15.96 3.14 33.87
C GLY A 234 -14.57 2.84 33.29
N ASP A 235 -13.82 1.94 33.93
CA ASP A 235 -12.42 1.68 33.54
C ASP A 235 -12.30 0.79 32.29
N TRP A 236 -11.43 1.19 31.37
CA TRP A 236 -11.11 0.48 30.12
C TRP A 236 -9.60 0.38 29.94
N GLU A 237 -9.13 -0.70 29.34
CA GLU A 237 -7.82 -0.70 28.71
C GLU A 237 -7.95 -0.05 27.33
N MET A 238 -7.20 1.03 27.10
CA MET A 238 -7.12 1.73 25.83
C MET A 238 -5.83 1.32 25.12
N ARG A 239 -5.94 0.93 23.86
CA ARG A 239 -4.81 0.74 22.94
C ARG A 239 -4.96 1.65 21.72
N ILE A 240 -3.86 2.27 21.30
CA ILE A 240 -3.80 3.07 20.08
C ILE A 240 -2.95 2.33 19.05
N PHE A 241 -3.50 2.19 17.85
CA PHE A 241 -2.85 1.59 16.70
C PHE A 241 -2.65 2.64 15.63
N THR A 242 -1.40 2.88 15.23
CA THR A 242 -1.08 3.80 14.13
C THR A 242 -0.94 3.01 12.84
N ASP A 243 -1.67 3.43 11.82
CA ASP A 243 -1.52 2.98 10.44
C ASP A 243 -0.16 3.43 9.88
N GLU A 244 0.68 2.48 9.50
CA GLU A 244 2.00 2.72 8.89
C GLU A 244 1.90 3.19 7.42
N ILE A 245 0.69 3.30 6.86
CA ILE A 245 0.45 3.84 5.52
C ILE A 245 0.16 5.34 5.61
N HIS A 246 -0.82 5.72 6.43
CA HIS A 246 -1.33 7.10 6.48
C HIS A 246 -0.96 7.86 7.77
N GLY A 247 -0.37 7.18 8.76
CA GLY A 247 -0.09 7.76 10.09
C GLY A 247 -1.34 8.00 10.93
N VAL A 248 -2.48 7.41 10.56
CA VAL A 248 -3.76 7.58 11.26
C VAL A 248 -3.79 6.72 12.51
N GLU A 249 -4.25 7.30 13.61
CA GLU A 249 -4.44 6.57 14.87
C GLU A 249 -5.86 6.03 14.97
N HIS A 250 -5.97 4.73 15.22
CA HIS A 250 -7.19 4.00 15.57
C HIS A 250 -7.15 3.63 17.05
N MET A 251 -8.31 3.53 17.68
CA MET A 251 -8.41 3.24 19.11
C MET A 251 -9.18 1.94 19.35
N ALA A 252 -8.70 1.11 20.27
CA ALA A 252 -9.46 0.02 20.84
C ALA A 252 -9.65 0.25 22.34
N LEU A 253 -10.90 0.20 22.80
CA LEU A 253 -11.28 0.18 24.21
C LEU A 253 -11.68 -1.24 24.59
N ILE A 254 -10.98 -1.81 25.56
CA ILE A 254 -11.10 -3.21 25.96
C ILE A 254 -11.65 -3.29 27.38
N LYS A 255 -12.67 -4.15 27.56
CA LYS A 255 -13.27 -4.49 28.84
C LYS A 255 -12.95 -5.93 29.19
N GLY A 256 -12.50 -6.14 30.43
CA GLY A 256 -12.22 -7.49 30.95
C GLY A 256 -11.07 -8.20 30.25
N ASP A 257 -11.01 -9.52 30.42
CA ASP A 257 -9.99 -10.36 29.80
C ASP A 257 -10.49 -10.91 28.46
N ILE A 258 -9.83 -10.51 27.37
CA ILE A 258 -10.12 -10.93 26.00
C ILE A 258 -9.15 -11.99 25.46
N ALA A 259 -8.21 -12.49 26.28
CA ALA A 259 -7.18 -13.43 25.83
C ALA A 259 -7.64 -14.90 25.79
N SER A 260 -8.85 -15.20 26.29
CA SER A 260 -9.41 -16.55 26.26
C SER A 260 -9.93 -16.91 24.85
N PRO A 261 -9.99 -18.21 24.49
CA PRO A 261 -10.47 -18.65 23.18
C PRO A 261 -11.98 -18.50 22.98
N GLU A 262 -12.73 -18.06 23.99
CA GLU A 262 -14.17 -17.87 23.89
C GLU A 262 -14.51 -16.65 23.03
N PRO A 263 -15.61 -16.68 22.25
CA PRO A 263 -16.02 -15.56 21.42
C PRO A 263 -16.08 -14.23 22.17
N VAL A 264 -15.47 -13.18 21.63
CA VAL A 264 -15.44 -11.84 22.25
C VAL A 264 -16.50 -10.95 21.64
N LEU A 265 -17.27 -10.24 22.47
CA LEU A 265 -18.23 -9.24 22.01
C LEU A 265 -17.47 -8.01 21.50
N VAL A 266 -17.63 -7.70 20.20
CA VAL A 266 -16.88 -6.63 19.53
C VAL A 266 -17.79 -5.67 18.79
N ARG A 267 -17.56 -4.36 18.95
CA ARG A 267 -18.09 -3.31 18.08
C ARG A 267 -16.96 -2.73 17.26
N THR A 268 -17.08 -2.77 15.93
CA THR A 268 -16.27 -1.95 15.02
C THR A 268 -17.09 -0.71 14.66
N HIS A 269 -16.58 0.48 14.96
CA HIS A 269 -17.25 1.75 14.73
C HIS A 269 -16.39 2.65 13.86
N ALA A 270 -16.89 3.05 12.69
CA ALA A 270 -16.26 4.10 11.89
C ALA A 270 -16.74 5.45 12.43
N LEU A 271 -15.81 6.32 12.86
CA LEU A 271 -16.15 7.64 13.39
C LEU A 271 -16.83 8.48 12.30
N ASN A 272 -18.01 9.01 12.61
CA ASN A 272 -18.68 10.04 11.81
C ASN A 272 -18.88 11.28 12.68
N GLU A 273 -18.20 12.37 12.36
CA GLU A 273 -18.24 13.59 13.18
C GLU A 273 -19.63 14.24 13.21
N LEU A 274 -20.44 14.07 12.17
CA LEU A 274 -21.79 14.63 12.12
C LEU A 274 -22.71 13.91 13.10
N THR A 275 -22.69 12.58 13.14
CA THR A 275 -23.56 11.80 14.04
C THR A 275 -22.97 11.67 15.44
N ASP A 276 -21.70 11.28 15.55
CA ASP A 276 -21.07 10.90 16.83
C ASP A 276 -20.66 12.10 17.68
N VAL A 277 -20.33 13.24 17.03
CA VAL A 277 -19.90 14.46 17.74
C VAL A 277 -20.99 15.52 17.75
N LEU A 278 -21.65 15.76 16.61
CA LEU A 278 -22.67 16.81 16.47
C LEU A 278 -24.12 16.33 16.66
N GLY A 279 -24.37 15.01 16.68
CA GLY A 279 -25.73 14.47 16.81
C GLY A 279 -26.66 14.86 15.66
N LEU A 280 -26.14 15.01 14.44
CA LEU A 280 -26.92 15.33 13.25
C LEU A 280 -27.43 14.05 12.60
N GLY A 281 -28.71 14.03 12.20
CA GLY A 281 -29.32 12.88 11.51
C GLY A 281 -30.81 12.72 11.83
N PRO A 282 -31.54 11.90 11.07
CA PRO A 282 -32.98 11.68 11.27
C PRO A 282 -33.33 11.02 12.61
N LYS A 283 -32.39 10.26 13.18
CA LYS A 283 -32.41 9.78 14.58
C LYS A 283 -31.01 9.91 15.15
N PRO A 284 -30.65 11.01 15.83
CA PRO A 284 -29.37 11.12 16.52
C PRO A 284 -29.29 10.01 17.56
N ARG A 285 -28.59 8.93 17.24
CA ARG A 285 -28.33 7.82 18.16
C ARG A 285 -26.87 7.83 18.47
N ASP A 286 -26.58 7.73 19.76
CA ASP A 286 -25.22 7.55 20.24
C ASP A 286 -24.89 6.05 20.20
N GLU A 287 -24.81 5.49 18.98
CA GLU A 287 -24.53 4.06 18.76
C GLU A 287 -23.21 3.65 19.42
N PHE A 288 -22.23 4.55 19.43
CA PHE A 288 -20.94 4.30 20.04
C PHE A 288 -21.05 4.15 21.55
N SER A 289 -21.69 5.10 22.25
CA SER A 289 -21.90 4.99 23.70
C SER A 289 -22.81 3.83 24.07
N ASP A 290 -23.83 3.53 23.27
CA ASP A 290 -24.71 2.37 23.50
C ASP A 290 -23.93 1.05 23.39
N ALA A 291 -23.05 0.93 22.39
CA ALA A 291 -22.16 -0.22 22.26
C ALA A 291 -21.19 -0.34 23.44
N MET A 292 -20.58 0.77 23.87
CA MET A 292 -19.73 0.81 25.06
C MET A 292 -20.49 0.35 26.31
N ARG A 293 -21.75 0.76 26.48
CA ARG A 293 -22.58 0.35 27.63
C ARG A 293 -22.86 -1.15 27.63
N ILE A 294 -23.28 -1.70 26.50
CA ILE A 294 -23.56 -3.14 26.36
C ILE A 294 -22.31 -3.97 26.66
N ILE A 295 -21.15 -3.58 26.12
CA ILE A 295 -19.89 -4.30 26.37
C ILE A 295 -19.44 -4.14 27.83
N ALA A 296 -19.65 -2.98 28.45
CA ALA A 296 -19.35 -2.78 29.86
C ALA A 296 -20.23 -3.65 30.77
N GLU A 297 -21.53 -3.79 30.44
CA GLU A 297 -22.47 -4.67 31.16
C GLU A 297 -22.11 -6.16 31.00
N GLU A 298 -21.66 -6.57 29.81
CA GLU A 298 -21.13 -7.91 29.57
C GLU A 298 -19.85 -8.17 30.37
N GLY A 299 -19.08 -7.12 30.68
CA GLY A 299 -17.83 -7.18 31.43
C GLY A 299 -16.64 -7.75 30.64
N ARG A 300 -16.88 -8.18 29.39
CA ARG A 300 -15.88 -8.73 28.47
C ARG A 300 -16.18 -8.34 27.03
N GLY A 301 -15.28 -7.58 26.40
CA GLY A 301 -15.44 -7.18 25.01
C GLY A 301 -14.51 -6.06 24.57
N ALA A 302 -14.65 -5.63 23.31
CA ALA A 302 -13.89 -4.52 22.77
C ALA A 302 -14.73 -3.61 21.86
N VAL A 303 -14.49 -2.30 21.96
CA VAL A 303 -15.01 -1.30 21.02
C VAL A 303 -13.83 -0.71 20.26
N LEU A 304 -13.86 -0.82 18.94
CA LEU A 304 -12.85 -0.26 18.05
C LEU A 304 -13.42 0.99 17.37
N LEU A 305 -12.70 2.11 17.50
CA LEU A 305 -12.99 3.35 16.82
C LEU A 305 -11.99 3.53 15.66
N PHE A 306 -12.49 3.40 14.45
CA PHE A 306 -11.75 3.63 13.22
C PHE A 306 -11.91 5.08 12.78
N ARG A 307 -10.79 5.75 12.53
CA ARG A 307 -10.72 7.09 11.96
C ARG A 307 -10.28 6.99 10.51
N GLU A 308 -10.79 7.88 9.66
CA GLU A 308 -10.37 7.96 8.27
C GLU A 308 -9.17 8.90 8.07
N PRO A 309 -8.24 8.59 7.15
CA PRO A 309 -7.14 9.50 6.80
C PRO A 309 -7.59 10.86 6.24
N HIS A 310 -8.72 10.86 5.54
CA HIS A 310 -9.26 12.02 4.86
C HIS A 310 -10.77 12.10 5.13
N PRO A 311 -11.17 12.51 6.35
CA PRO A 311 -12.57 12.51 6.75
C PRO A 311 -13.36 13.41 5.79
N LYS A 312 -14.32 12.82 5.08
CA LYS A 312 -15.32 13.56 4.33
C LYS A 312 -16.58 13.60 5.17
N PHE A 313 -17.27 14.73 5.13
CA PHE A 313 -18.60 14.81 5.72
C PHE A 313 -19.54 13.87 4.95
N ASP A 314 -19.87 12.75 5.58
CA ASP A 314 -20.90 11.84 5.12
C ASP A 314 -22.23 12.25 5.73
N PHE A 315 -23.11 12.79 4.88
CA PHE A 315 -24.45 13.23 5.27
C PHE A 315 -25.48 12.09 5.32
N GLY A 316 -25.04 10.83 5.12
CA GLY A 316 -25.84 9.66 5.45
C GLY A 316 -26.93 9.31 4.43
N ASP A 317 -26.67 9.49 3.13
CA ASP A 317 -27.61 9.05 2.08
C ASP A 317 -27.82 7.51 2.04
N ASP A 318 -27.02 6.73 2.78
CA ASP A 318 -27.11 5.27 2.89
C ASP A 318 -27.44 4.82 4.34
N GLU A 319 -28.70 4.90 4.78
CA GLU A 319 -29.14 4.22 6.01
C GLU A 319 -29.20 2.68 5.83
N GLU A 320 -28.79 1.95 6.87
CA GLU A 320 -29.20 0.57 7.25
C GLU A 320 -29.46 -0.43 6.09
N ARG A 321 -28.46 -0.67 5.25
CA ARG A 321 -28.48 -1.83 4.33
C ARG A 321 -27.35 -2.79 4.67
N PRO A 322 -27.54 -4.11 4.45
CA PRO A 322 -26.43 -5.05 4.48
C PRO A 322 -25.31 -4.54 3.56
N ARG A 323 -24.17 -4.21 4.16
CA ARG A 323 -22.99 -3.76 3.41
C ARG A 323 -22.02 -4.92 3.25
N ILE A 324 -21.34 -4.94 2.12
CA ILE A 324 -20.13 -5.74 1.96
C ILE A 324 -18.98 -4.79 2.31
N ILE A 325 -18.37 -4.99 3.48
CA ILE A 325 -17.18 -4.26 3.87
C ILE A 325 -16.01 -4.97 3.21
N LYS A 326 -15.37 -4.27 2.27
CA LYS A 326 -14.24 -4.80 1.47
C LYS A 326 -12.89 -4.44 2.11
N ASP A 327 -12.78 -3.25 2.70
CA ASP A 327 -11.54 -2.76 3.32
C ASP A 327 -11.40 -3.24 4.78
N THR A 328 -11.45 -4.55 4.99
CA THR A 328 -11.40 -5.17 6.34
C THR A 328 -9.97 -5.36 6.85
N GLY A 329 -8.95 -5.18 6.01
CA GLY A 329 -7.56 -5.55 6.30
C GLY A 329 -7.03 -4.91 7.58
N LEU A 330 -7.09 -3.58 7.70
CA LEU A 330 -6.55 -2.87 8.86
C LEU A 330 -7.31 -3.23 10.15
N GLY A 331 -8.64 -3.26 10.11
CA GLY A 331 -9.44 -3.66 11.27
C GLY A 331 -9.20 -5.10 11.70
N SER A 332 -9.02 -6.01 10.74
CA SER A 332 -8.69 -7.41 11.00
C SER A 332 -7.29 -7.56 11.59
N GLN A 333 -6.30 -6.78 11.11
CA GLN A 333 -4.97 -6.76 11.72
C GLN A 333 -5.03 -6.26 13.18
N ILE A 334 -5.81 -5.21 13.48
CA ILE A 334 -5.96 -4.72 14.86
C ILE A 334 -6.55 -5.82 15.75
N LEU A 335 -7.67 -6.41 15.35
CA LEU A 335 -8.34 -7.47 16.10
C LEU A 335 -7.42 -8.69 16.31
N SER A 336 -6.71 -9.12 15.27
CA SER A 336 -5.76 -10.23 15.33
C SER A 336 -4.57 -9.91 16.25
N SER A 337 -4.04 -8.69 16.21
CA SER A 337 -2.96 -8.22 17.09
C SER A 337 -3.36 -8.15 18.57
N MET A 338 -4.66 -7.96 18.84
CA MET A 338 -5.23 -8.04 20.18
C MET A 338 -5.37 -9.49 20.70
N GLY A 339 -5.11 -10.49 19.85
CA GLY A 339 -5.22 -11.91 20.18
C GLY A 339 -6.61 -12.51 19.97
N LEU A 340 -7.50 -11.81 19.26
CA LEU A 340 -8.87 -12.27 19.00
C LEU A 340 -8.90 -13.31 17.88
N SER A 341 -9.88 -14.20 17.92
CA SER A 341 -10.09 -15.26 16.91
C SER A 341 -11.58 -15.49 16.61
N GLU A 342 -12.42 -15.65 17.63
CA GLU A 342 -13.87 -15.75 17.48
C GLU A 342 -14.55 -14.46 17.98
N LEU A 343 -15.42 -13.89 17.15
CA LEU A 343 -16.08 -12.60 17.38
C LEU A 343 -17.60 -12.76 17.42
N ILE A 344 -18.24 -12.09 18.38
CA ILE A 344 -19.66 -11.77 18.34
C ILE A 344 -19.77 -10.29 17.98
N LEU A 345 -20.31 -9.98 16.80
CA LEU A 345 -20.42 -8.59 16.36
C LEU A 345 -21.63 -7.90 16.99
N LEU A 346 -21.37 -6.76 17.62
CA LEU A 346 -22.39 -5.86 18.13
C LEU A 346 -22.84 -4.91 17.01
N THR A 347 -23.94 -5.23 16.34
CA THR A 347 -24.41 -4.57 15.12
C THR A 347 -25.91 -4.73 14.92
N ASP A 348 -26.59 -3.67 14.48
CA ASP A 348 -27.99 -3.71 14.03
C ASP A 348 -28.15 -4.17 12.57
N SER A 349 -27.03 -4.38 11.86
CA SER A 349 -26.99 -4.92 10.50
C SER A 349 -26.35 -6.33 10.48
N PRO A 350 -27.06 -7.37 10.94
CA PRO A 350 -26.49 -8.72 11.10
C PRO A 350 -26.16 -9.41 9.76
N GLN A 351 -26.68 -8.90 8.65
CA GLN A 351 -26.38 -9.40 7.30
C GLN A 351 -25.10 -8.79 6.70
N THR A 352 -24.45 -7.83 7.38
CA THR A 352 -23.20 -7.23 6.92
C THR A 352 -22.11 -8.29 6.79
N GLN A 353 -21.48 -8.33 5.62
CA GLN A 353 -20.41 -9.27 5.31
C GLN A 353 -19.05 -8.58 5.39
N TYR A 354 -18.15 -9.17 6.15
CA TYR A 354 -16.75 -8.76 6.24
C TYR A 354 -15.92 -9.74 5.41
N LEU A 355 -15.50 -9.32 4.23
CA LEU A 355 -14.72 -10.19 3.34
C LEU A 355 -13.26 -10.26 3.81
N GLY A 356 -12.63 -11.43 3.74
CA GLY A 356 -11.18 -11.60 3.96
C GLY A 356 -10.71 -11.59 5.42
N ILE A 357 -11.61 -11.55 6.41
CA ILE A 357 -11.23 -11.59 7.84
C ILE A 357 -10.59 -12.93 8.24
N ASP A 358 -10.96 -14.00 7.55
CA ASP A 358 -10.48 -15.37 7.74
C ASP A 358 -8.98 -15.49 7.45
N ALA A 359 -8.46 -14.67 6.53
CA ALA A 359 -7.03 -14.59 6.24
C ALA A 359 -6.20 -14.11 7.46
N TYR A 360 -6.83 -13.43 8.42
CA TYR A 360 -6.20 -12.95 9.66
C TYR A 360 -6.48 -13.85 10.87
N GLY A 361 -7.05 -15.04 10.65
CA GLY A 361 -7.41 -15.99 11.71
C GLY A 361 -8.64 -15.57 12.52
N LEU A 362 -9.49 -14.69 11.97
CA LEU A 362 -10.71 -14.20 12.61
C LEU A 362 -11.95 -14.88 12.03
N SER A 363 -12.96 -15.09 12.87
CA SER A 363 -14.27 -15.60 12.47
C SER A 363 -15.37 -14.89 13.24
N ILE A 364 -16.47 -14.57 12.56
CA ILE A 364 -17.67 -14.02 13.19
C ILE A 364 -18.62 -15.19 13.44
N VAL A 365 -18.76 -15.58 14.71
CA VAL A 365 -19.57 -16.73 15.12
C VAL A 365 -21.00 -16.36 15.50
N GLY A 366 -21.29 -15.06 15.64
CA GLY A 366 -22.62 -14.55 15.93
C GLY A 366 -22.72 -13.03 15.87
N THR A 367 -23.95 -12.55 15.96
CA THR A 367 -24.25 -11.11 16.03
C THR A 367 -25.19 -10.82 17.18
N ARG A 368 -25.03 -9.69 17.84
CA ARG A 368 -25.95 -9.15 18.85
C ARG A 368 -26.38 -7.75 18.39
N PRO A 369 -27.67 -7.41 18.41
CA PRO A 369 -28.11 -6.06 18.05
C PRO A 369 -27.72 -5.06 19.16
N ILE A 370 -27.50 -3.81 18.76
CA ILE A 370 -27.32 -2.69 19.70
C ILE A 370 -28.69 -2.28 20.23
N THR A 371 -29.69 -2.32 19.35
CA THR A 371 -31.08 -2.05 19.69
C THR A 371 -31.79 -3.30 20.22
N LYS A 372 -32.54 -3.14 21.30
CA LYS A 372 -33.63 -4.07 21.64
C LYS A 372 -34.87 -3.47 20.99
N GLU A 373 -35.50 -4.19 20.06
CA GLU A 373 -36.85 -3.83 19.58
C GLU A 373 -37.84 -3.65 20.75
#